data_AF-A0A8T1SS86-F1
#
_entry.id   AF-A0A8T1SS86-F1
#
_cell.length_a   1.000
_cell.length_b   1.000
_cell.length_c   1.000
_cell.angle_alpha   90.00
_cell.angle_beta   90.00
_cell.angle_gamma   90.00
#
_symmetry.space_group_name_H-M   'P 1'
#
loop_
_entity.id
_entity.type
_entity.pdbx_description
1 polymer ?
#
loop_
_entity_poly.entity_id
_entity_poly.type
_entity_poly.pdbx_seq_one_letter_code
_entity_poly.pdbx_strand_id
1 'polypeptide(L)'
;KWYCSSQAASLAVLDNEEEKTFIMNRMKMEKGYYWLGLSKGKDRWLWVNGAGLSAEKLHVTGSSGSHSCVVCGVDEIMAESCFNPNKWICERATMEFPTVKMVSLD
;
A
#
# COMPACT_ATOMS: atom_id res chain seq x y z
N LYS A 1 -3.96 8.02 6.88
CA LYS A 1 -3.27 7.42 8.06
C LYS A 1 -4.22 7.19 9.23
N TRP A 2 -4.77 8.23 9.88
CA TRP A 2 -5.60 8.10 11.10
C TRP A 2 -6.81 7.17 10.93
N TYR A 3 -7.46 7.19 9.76
CA TYR A 3 -8.64 6.38 9.51
C TYR A 3 -8.32 4.88 9.61
N CYS A 4 -7.32 4.39 8.88
CA CYS A 4 -6.93 2.98 8.96
C CYS A 4 -6.51 2.61 10.38
N SER A 5 -5.75 3.47 11.07
CA SER A 5 -5.35 3.20 12.47
C SER A 5 -6.54 3.03 13.41
N SER A 6 -7.62 3.80 13.22
CA SER A 6 -8.87 3.63 14.00
C SER A 6 -9.57 2.28 13.77
N GLN A 7 -9.24 1.60 12.67
CA GLN A 7 -9.78 0.29 12.30
C GLN A 7 -8.82 -0.87 12.62
N ALA A 8 -7.81 -0.61 13.47
CA ALA A 8 -6.69 -1.51 13.74
C ALA A 8 -5.99 -1.97 12.44
N ALA A 9 -5.78 -1.03 11.52
CA ALA A 9 -5.24 -1.24 10.18
C ALA A 9 -4.14 -0.21 9.84
N SER A 10 -3.36 -0.47 8.80
CA SER A 10 -2.42 0.46 8.18
C SER A 10 -2.94 0.93 6.82
N LEU A 11 -2.32 1.97 6.25
CA LEU A 11 -2.45 2.21 4.81
C LEU A 11 -1.79 1.03 4.07
N ALA A 12 -2.37 0.60 2.96
CA ALA A 12 -1.90 -0.57 2.23
C ALA A 12 -0.43 -0.45 1.79
N VAL A 13 0.32 -1.50 2.07
CA VAL A 13 1.69 -1.74 1.62
C VAL A 13 1.62 -2.67 0.40
N LEU A 14 2.56 -2.52 -0.51
CA LEU A 14 2.71 -3.45 -1.62
C LEU A 14 3.95 -4.30 -1.34
N ASP A 15 3.76 -5.41 -0.64
CA ASP A 15 4.86 -6.24 -0.14
C ASP A 15 5.55 -7.03 -1.26
N ASN A 16 4.77 -7.47 -2.24
CA ASN A 16 5.23 -8.27 -3.36
C ASN A 16 4.42 -8.00 -4.65
N GLU A 17 4.85 -8.61 -5.76
CA GLU A 17 4.21 -8.40 -7.07
C GLU A 17 2.79 -9.00 -7.16
N GLU A 18 2.46 -10.03 -6.37
CA GLU A 18 1.11 -10.59 -6.33
C GLU A 18 0.13 -9.58 -5.72
N GLU A 19 0.49 -8.99 -4.57
CA GLU A 19 -0.32 -7.97 -3.91
C GLU A 19 -0.46 -6.71 -4.75
N LYS A 20 0.64 -6.24 -5.36
CA LYS A 20 0.61 -5.16 -6.35
C LYS A 20 -0.35 -5.47 -7.49
N THR A 21 -0.28 -6.68 -8.05
CA THR A 21 -1.16 -7.09 -9.15
C THR A 21 -2.62 -7.11 -8.71
N PHE A 22 -2.91 -7.63 -7.51
CA PHE A 22 -4.25 -7.64 -6.93
C PHE A 22 -4.82 -6.21 -6.77
N ILE A 23 -4.07 -5.31 -6.15
CA ILE A 23 -4.50 -3.91 -5.95
C ILE A 23 -4.67 -3.20 -7.30
N MET A 24 -3.70 -3.29 -8.22
CA MET A 24 -3.79 -2.63 -9.52
C MET A 24 -4.95 -3.16 -10.37
N ASN A 25 -5.20 -4.47 -10.36
CA ASN A 25 -6.37 -5.03 -11.05
C ASN A 25 -7.69 -4.55 -10.43
N ARG A 26 -7.73 -4.34 -9.10
CA ARG A 26 -8.90 -3.72 -8.46
C ARG A 26 -9.08 -2.28 -8.92
N MET A 27 -7.99 -1.51 -9.04
CA MET A 27 -8.05 -0.11 -9.46
C MET A 27 -8.60 0.08 -10.87
N LYS A 28 -8.45 -0.90 -11.77
CA LYS A 28 -9.09 -0.86 -13.11
C LYS A 28 -10.61 -0.73 -13.08
N MET A 29 -11.25 -1.13 -11.98
CA MET A 29 -12.70 -1.03 -11.78
C MET A 29 -13.11 0.19 -10.96
N GLU A 30 -12.16 0.88 -10.33
CA GLU A 30 -12.42 1.99 -9.42
C GLU A 30 -12.05 3.32 -10.09
N LYS A 31 -12.82 4.38 -9.82
CA LYS A 31 -12.51 5.73 -10.31
C LYS A 31 -11.72 6.52 -9.26
N GLY A 32 -10.65 7.16 -9.71
CA GLY A 32 -9.84 8.08 -8.93
C GLY A 32 -8.58 7.46 -8.34
N TYR A 33 -7.92 8.22 -7.46
CA TYR A 33 -6.66 7.84 -6.84
C TYR A 33 -6.85 7.48 -5.36
N TYR A 34 -6.04 6.53 -4.92
CA TYR A 34 -6.10 6.00 -3.57
C TYR A 34 -4.71 6.02 -2.93
N TRP A 35 -4.62 6.55 -1.72
CA TRP A 35 -3.41 6.55 -0.92
C TRP A 35 -2.93 5.14 -0.60
N LEU A 36 -1.63 4.93 -0.81
CA LEU A 36 -0.86 3.81 -0.30
C LEU A 36 -0.06 4.22 0.94
N GLY A 37 0.51 3.24 1.62
CA GLY A 37 1.37 3.39 2.78
C GLY A 37 2.79 3.86 2.47
N LEU A 38 3.09 4.27 1.24
CA LEU A 38 4.41 4.74 0.82
C LEU A 38 4.50 6.27 0.88
N SER A 39 5.53 6.78 1.55
CA SER A 39 5.79 8.22 1.67
C SER A 39 7.28 8.52 1.65
N LYS A 40 7.66 9.73 1.26
CA LYS A 40 9.04 10.20 1.23
C LYS A 40 9.41 10.73 2.60
N GLY A 41 10.41 10.11 3.23
CA GLY A 41 11.10 10.66 4.40
C GLY A 41 12.10 11.75 3.99
N LYS A 42 13.18 11.93 4.76
CA LYS A 42 14.22 12.93 4.44
C LYS A 42 14.77 12.77 3.02
N ASP A 43 15.19 11.55 2.66
CA ASP A 43 15.88 11.31 1.37
C ASP A 43 15.42 10.02 0.66
N ARG A 44 14.49 9.27 1.24
CA ARG A 44 14.06 7.96 0.71
C ARG A 44 12.58 7.68 0.92
N TRP A 45 12.03 6.84 0.05
CA TRP A 45 10.69 6.28 0.20
C TRP A 45 10.65 5.27 1.35
N LEU A 46 9.62 5.37 2.19
CA LEU A 46 9.40 4.59 3.40
C LEU A 46 7.96 4.10 3.44
N TRP A 47 7.80 2.79 3.63
CA TRP A 47 6.52 2.18 3.92
C TRP A 47 6.13 2.36 5.39
N VAL A 48 4.83 2.40 5.67
CA VAL A 48 4.28 2.52 7.04
C VAL A 48 4.68 1.36 7.97
N ASN A 49 4.91 0.16 7.44
CA ASN A 49 5.39 -1.02 8.18
C ASN A 49 6.94 -1.18 8.11
N GLY A 50 7.63 -0.32 7.36
CA GLY A 50 9.07 -0.38 7.15
C GLY A 50 9.57 -1.38 6.10
N ALA A 51 8.68 -2.15 5.46
CA ALA A 51 9.01 -3.17 4.45
C ALA A 51 8.10 -3.03 3.21
N GLY A 52 8.51 -3.62 2.09
CA GLY A 52 7.71 -3.64 0.86
C GLY A 52 8.54 -3.35 -0.40
N LEU A 53 7.89 -3.37 -1.56
CA LEU A 53 8.55 -3.09 -2.85
C LEU A 53 9.15 -1.69 -2.87
N SER A 54 10.34 -1.56 -3.45
CA SER A 54 10.98 -0.24 -3.60
C SER A 54 10.22 0.62 -4.61
N ALA A 55 10.34 1.94 -4.52
CA ALA A 55 9.67 2.86 -5.43
C ALA A 55 10.07 2.63 -6.91
N GLU A 56 11.28 2.12 -7.15
CA GLU A 56 11.77 1.75 -8.47
C GLU A 56 11.02 0.52 -9.01
N LYS A 57 10.81 -0.52 -8.18
CA LYS A 57 10.02 -1.71 -8.56
C LYS A 57 8.53 -1.41 -8.77
N LEU A 58 8.03 -0.40 -8.07
CA LEU A 58 6.68 0.11 -8.26
C LEU A 58 6.55 1.05 -9.47
N HIS A 59 7.66 1.47 -10.08
CA HIS A 59 7.69 2.48 -11.13
C HIS A 59 6.98 3.78 -10.73
N VAL A 60 7.20 4.27 -9.50
CA VAL A 60 6.56 5.49 -9.00
C VAL A 60 6.95 6.69 -9.87
N THR A 61 5.97 7.31 -10.53
CA THR A 61 6.17 8.50 -11.37
C THR A 61 5.89 9.80 -10.60
N GLY A 62 6.14 10.96 -11.22
CA GLY A 62 5.71 12.26 -10.67
C GLY A 62 6.44 12.74 -9.40
N SER A 63 7.55 12.10 -9.04
CA SER A 63 8.37 12.47 -7.87
C SER A 63 8.98 13.87 -8.04
N SER A 64 8.41 14.84 -7.34
CA SER A 64 8.91 16.22 -7.24
C SER A 64 9.26 16.55 -5.77
N GLY A 65 9.91 17.69 -5.52
CA GLY A 65 10.29 18.09 -4.15
C GLY A 65 9.11 18.23 -3.18
N SER A 66 7.91 18.54 -3.67
CA SER A 66 6.69 18.72 -2.86
C SER A 66 5.80 17.47 -2.79
N HIS A 67 6.06 16.44 -3.60
CA HIS A 67 5.25 15.22 -3.66
C HIS A 67 5.86 14.12 -2.79
N SER A 68 5.37 14.01 -1.56
CA SER A 68 5.92 13.12 -0.53
C SER A 68 5.02 11.95 -0.15
N CYS A 69 3.85 11.79 -0.79
CA CYS A 69 2.96 10.65 -0.58
C CYS A 69 2.74 9.91 -1.91
N VAL A 70 2.28 8.67 -1.87
CA VAL A 70 2.06 7.88 -3.09
C VAL A 70 0.60 7.44 -3.20
N VAL A 71 0.05 7.58 -4.40
CA VAL A 71 -1.27 7.05 -4.77
C VAL A 71 -1.15 5.98 -5.85
N CYS A 72 -2.15 5.10 -5.92
CA CYS A 72 -2.42 4.27 -7.08
C CYS A 72 -3.74 4.66 -7.75
N GLY A 73 -3.76 4.56 -9.08
CA GLY A 73 -4.93 4.70 -9.94
C GLY A 73 -5.09 3.49 -10.86
N VAL A 74 -5.84 3.66 -11.95
CA VAL A 74 -6.19 2.57 -12.88
C VAL A 74 -4.98 1.80 -13.41
N ASP A 75 -3.95 2.51 -13.90
CA ASP A 75 -2.75 1.90 -14.49
C ASP A 75 -1.45 2.57 -14.05
N GLU A 76 -1.49 3.35 -12.96
CA GLU A 76 -0.31 4.09 -12.50
C GLU A 76 -0.19 4.14 -10.98
N ILE A 77 1.06 4.26 -10.54
CA ILE A 77 1.45 4.56 -9.17
C ILE A 77 2.30 5.82 -9.25
N MET A 78 1.90 6.89 -8.54
CA MET A 78 2.54 8.20 -8.67
C MET A 78 2.72 8.88 -7.32
N ALA A 79 3.77 9.69 -7.23
CA ALA A 79 3.98 10.60 -6.14
C ALA A 79 2.99 11.78 -6.21
N GLU A 80 2.50 12.20 -5.07
CA GLU A 80 1.46 13.20 -4.92
C GLU A 80 1.67 14.04 -3.66
N SER A 81 1.09 15.24 -3.65
CA SER A 81 0.97 16.10 -2.47
C SER A 81 0.11 15.43 -1.40
N CYS A 82 0.69 15.20 -0.22
CA CYS A 82 0.00 14.58 0.92
C CYS A 82 -1.26 15.34 1.39
N PHE A 83 -1.45 16.58 0.94
CA PHE A 83 -2.59 17.43 1.29
C PHE A 83 -3.79 17.27 0.36
N ASN A 84 -3.65 16.53 -0.75
CA ASN A 84 -4.75 16.30 -1.67
C ASN A 84 -5.81 15.36 -1.05
N PRO A 85 -7.11 15.61 -1.28
CA PRO A 85 -8.20 14.86 -0.66
C PRO A 85 -8.49 13.53 -1.37
N ASN A 86 -7.47 12.70 -1.61
CA ASN A 86 -7.64 11.38 -2.21
C ASN A 86 -8.25 10.37 -1.21
N LYS A 87 -8.88 9.32 -1.75
CA LYS A 87 -9.35 8.17 -0.98
C LYS A 87 -8.15 7.34 -0.51
N TRP A 88 -8.37 6.29 0.28
CA TRP A 88 -7.29 5.44 0.81
C TRP A 88 -7.66 3.98 0.78
N ILE A 89 -6.65 3.11 0.70
CA ILE A 89 -6.78 1.66 0.91
C ILE A 89 -6.18 1.34 2.28
N CYS A 90 -6.93 0.60 3.10
CA CYS A 90 -6.43 0.09 4.36
C CYS A 90 -6.12 -1.40 4.25
N GLU A 91 -5.03 -1.84 4.85
CA GLU A 91 -4.68 -3.24 5.03
C GLU A 91 -4.74 -3.60 6.52
N ARG A 92 -5.09 -4.86 6.82
CA ARG A 92 -5.03 -5.38 8.18
C ARG A 92 -4.61 -6.83 8.10
N ALA A 93 -3.71 -7.23 8.99
CA ALA A 93 -3.38 -8.63 9.18
C ALA A 93 -4.66 -9.42 9.50
N THR A 94 -4.98 -10.41 8.67
CA THR A 94 -5.91 -11.45 9.10
C THR A 94 -5.20 -12.27 10.16
N MET A 95 -5.90 -12.65 11.24
CA MET A 95 -5.32 -13.58 12.20
C MET A 95 -4.91 -14.83 11.43
N GLU A 96 -3.64 -15.24 11.51
CA GLU A 96 -3.28 -16.59 11.08
C GLU A 96 -4.11 -17.54 11.94
N PHE A 97 -4.99 -18.32 11.29
CA PHE A 97 -5.57 -19.47 11.97
C PHE A 97 -4.38 -20.33 12.39
N PRO A 98 -4.24 -20.69 13.68
CA PRO A 98 -3.20 -21.63 14.09
C PRO A 98 -3.41 -22.85 13.21
N THR A 99 -2.41 -23.18 12.38
CA THR A 99 -2.43 -24.36 11.54
C THR A 99 -2.73 -25.51 12.49
N VAL A 100 -3.92 -26.10 12.39
CA VAL A 100 -4.23 -27.33 13.12
C VAL A 100 -3.20 -28.31 12.60
N LYS A 101 -2.18 -28.60 13.42
CA LYS A 101 -1.30 -29.72 13.15
C LYS A 101 -2.22 -30.92 13.14
N MET A 102 -2.55 -31.44 11.95
CA MET A 102 -3.06 -32.79 11.80
C MET A 102 -1.95 -33.67 12.38
N VAL A 103 -2.09 -34.03 13.65
CA VAL A 103 -1.36 -35.15 14.20
C VAL A 103 -1.95 -36.35 13.47
N SER A 104 -1.15 -36.96 12.59
CA SER A 104 -1.47 -38.28 12.05
C SER A 104 -1.72 -39.21 13.24
N LEU A 105 -2.92 -39.77 13.30
CA LEU A 105 -3.18 -40.94 14.13
C LEU A 105 -2.55 -42.11 13.37
N ASP A 106 -1.28 -42.37 13.69
CA ASP A 106 -0.64 -43.66 13.47
C ASP A 106 -0.67 -44.44 14.80
#